data_AF-A0A954Z0M5-F1
#
_entry.id   AF-A0A954Z0M5-F1
#
_cell.length_a   1.000
_cell.length_b   1.000
_cell.length_c   1.000
_cell.angle_alpha   90.00
_cell.angle_beta   90.00
_cell.angle_gamma   90.00
#
_symmetry.space_group_name_H-M   'P 1'
#
loop_
_entity.id
_entity.type
_entity.pdbx_description
1 polymer ?
#
loop_
_entity_poly.entity_id
_entity_poly.type
_entity_poly.pdbx_seq_one_letter_code
_entity_poly.pdbx_strand_id
1 'polypeptide(L)'
;MDSGGASFVGGWTHQPVYCDGRLYCGVVPMGFPFFGPNTDFYVLDVTTTPADAAFIVDHVGGCGSSPAVADGVLLASGASGLIAFATRGDVCGDAGSPDGRLTIDDAPCFAALLVNGNASPTDLRRCDFNEDGVLDSRDVAGFVAALVGD
;
A
#
# COMPACT_ATOMS: atom_id res chain seq x y z
N MET A 1 0.60 33.73 -9.02
CA MET A 1 0.98 32.68 -9.97
C MET A 1 0.24 31.45 -9.52
N ASP A 2 -0.82 31.11 -10.23
CA ASP A 2 -1.57 29.87 -10.07
C ASP A 2 -0.82 28.79 -10.86
N SER A 3 -0.38 27.73 -10.18
CA SER A 3 0.25 26.55 -10.77
C SER A 3 -0.64 25.30 -10.66
N GLY A 4 -1.91 25.46 -10.25
CA GLY A 4 -2.80 24.38 -9.84
C GLY A 4 -3.95 24.08 -10.81
N GLY A 5 -4.04 24.75 -11.95
CA GLY A 5 -5.16 24.65 -12.91
C GLY A 5 -5.37 23.29 -13.61
N ALA A 6 -4.69 22.22 -13.20
CA ALA A 6 -4.85 20.89 -13.78
C ALA A 6 -4.76 19.73 -12.77
N SER A 7 -4.61 19.99 -11.47
CA SER A 7 -4.56 18.91 -10.47
C SER A 7 -5.89 18.80 -9.73
N PHE A 8 -6.65 17.74 -10.01
CA PHE A 8 -7.90 17.40 -9.31
C PHE A 8 -7.65 16.77 -7.93
N VAL A 9 -6.43 16.84 -7.42
CA VAL A 9 -5.98 16.13 -6.21
C VAL A 9 -6.00 17.07 -5.00
N GLY A 10 -6.89 16.80 -4.04
CA GLY A 10 -7.04 17.57 -2.79
C GLY A 10 -8.12 18.68 -2.81
N GLY A 11 -8.30 19.37 -1.67
CA GLY A 11 -9.29 20.43 -1.45
C GLY A 11 -9.33 20.94 0.00
N TRP A 12 -10.18 21.92 0.33
CA TRP A 12 -10.11 22.71 1.58
C TRP A 12 -10.22 21.93 2.91
N THR A 13 -10.78 20.72 2.90
CA THR A 13 -10.84 19.79 4.06
C THR A 13 -10.08 18.48 3.82
N HIS A 14 -9.29 18.40 2.75
CA HIS A 14 -8.58 17.19 2.37
C HIS A 14 -7.22 17.18 3.04
N GLN A 15 -6.98 16.17 3.86
CA GLN A 15 -5.67 15.93 4.45
C GLN A 15 -5.05 14.77 3.69
N PRO A 16 -4.21 15.02 2.67
CA PRO A 16 -3.45 13.93 2.07
C PRO A 16 -2.49 13.36 3.11
N VAL A 17 -2.17 12.07 2.97
CA VAL A 17 -1.11 11.43 3.75
C VAL A 17 0.11 11.31 2.87
N TYR A 18 1.27 11.72 3.37
CA TYR A 18 2.54 11.41 2.74
C TYR A 18 3.26 10.38 3.60
N CYS A 19 3.59 9.23 3.01
CA CYS A 19 4.37 8.20 3.66
C CYS A 19 5.20 7.49 2.60
N ASP A 20 6.50 7.29 2.90
CA ASP A 20 7.34 6.36 2.15
C ASP A 20 7.42 6.65 0.64
N GLY A 21 7.69 7.92 0.30
CA GLY A 21 7.83 8.37 -1.09
C GLY A 21 6.50 8.46 -1.85
N ARG A 22 5.37 8.19 -1.20
CA ARG A 22 4.05 8.22 -1.82
C ARG A 22 3.13 9.23 -1.16
N LEU A 23 2.34 9.91 -1.99
CA LEU A 23 1.27 10.79 -1.57
C LEU A 23 -0.07 10.12 -1.83
N TYR A 24 -0.83 9.96 -0.76
CA TYR A 24 -2.15 9.32 -0.74
C TYR A 24 -3.21 10.39 -0.60
N CYS A 25 -4.09 10.52 -1.59
CA CYS A 25 -5.03 11.62 -1.64
C CYS A 25 -6.39 11.20 -2.15
N GLY A 26 -7.43 11.59 -1.41
CA GLY A 26 -8.80 11.49 -1.88
C GLY A 26 -9.17 12.63 -2.83
N VAL A 27 -10.06 12.32 -3.76
CA VAL A 27 -10.56 13.22 -4.79
C VAL A 27 -12.09 13.25 -4.72
N VAL A 28 -12.62 14.46 -4.80
CA VAL A 28 -14.07 14.72 -4.90
C VAL A 28 -14.47 14.55 -6.37
N PRO A 29 -15.62 13.92 -6.67
CA PRO A 29 -16.07 13.80 -8.05
C PRO A 29 -16.30 15.18 -8.68
N MET A 30 -15.98 15.32 -9.97
CA MET A 30 -16.12 16.59 -10.70
C MET A 30 -17.60 16.96 -10.89
N GLY A 31 -18.01 18.08 -10.27
CA GLY A 31 -19.34 18.70 -10.43
C GLY A 31 -19.56 19.81 -9.41
N PHE A 32 -20.21 20.92 -9.82
CA PHE A 32 -20.53 22.13 -9.04
C PHE A 32 -21.04 21.90 -7.60
N PRO A 33 -20.98 22.94 -6.74
CA PRO A 33 -20.29 22.89 -5.44
C PRO A 33 -20.72 21.70 -4.58
N PHE A 34 -19.82 20.73 -4.43
CA PHE A 34 -20.11 19.50 -3.70
C PHE A 34 -19.36 19.45 -2.38
N PHE A 35 -20.11 19.26 -1.28
CA PHE A 35 -19.61 18.97 0.07
C PHE A 35 -19.81 17.49 0.42
N GLY A 36 -19.64 16.60 -0.54
CA GLY A 36 -19.78 15.16 -0.28
C GLY A 36 -18.46 14.45 -0.07
N PRO A 37 -18.51 13.18 0.31
CA PRO A 37 -17.32 12.37 0.57
C PRO A 37 -16.50 12.20 -0.71
N ASN A 38 -15.19 11.98 -0.52
CA ASN A 38 -14.31 11.56 -1.61
C ASN A 38 -14.82 10.23 -2.16
N THR A 39 -14.96 10.18 -3.48
CA THR A 39 -15.36 8.97 -4.19
C THR A 39 -14.19 8.29 -4.86
N ASP A 40 -13.02 8.90 -4.83
CA ASP A 40 -11.83 8.38 -5.47
C ASP A 40 -10.62 8.58 -4.57
N PHE A 41 -9.72 7.62 -4.60
CA PHE A 41 -8.48 7.62 -3.84
C PHE A 41 -7.32 7.32 -4.78
N TYR A 42 -6.30 8.18 -4.77
CA TYR A 42 -5.13 8.06 -5.62
C TYR A 42 -3.88 7.85 -4.78
N VAL A 43 -3.00 6.97 -5.27
CA VAL A 43 -1.64 6.78 -4.77
C VAL A 43 -0.68 7.38 -5.78
N LEU A 44 0.09 8.38 -5.36
CA LEU A 44 0.99 9.13 -6.24
C LEU A 44 2.45 8.89 -5.87
N ASP A 45 3.30 8.64 -6.86
CA ASP A 45 4.75 8.57 -6.68
C ASP A 45 5.35 9.98 -6.85
N VAL A 46 5.72 10.62 -5.74
CA VAL A 46 6.25 11.99 -5.76
C VAL A 46 7.71 12.08 -6.21
N THR A 47 8.36 10.94 -6.47
CA THR A 47 9.71 10.90 -7.05
C THR A 47 9.68 11.07 -8.57
N THR A 48 8.49 10.93 -9.18
CA THR A 48 8.25 11.16 -10.60
C THR A 48 7.59 12.52 -10.84
N THR A 49 7.62 13.01 -12.07
CA THR A 49 6.96 14.29 -12.41
C THR A 49 5.47 14.07 -12.69
N PRO A 50 4.57 15.03 -12.41
CA PRO A 50 3.14 14.88 -12.70
C PRO A 50 2.77 14.61 -14.17
N ALA A 51 3.68 14.86 -15.11
CA ALA A 51 3.50 14.55 -16.53
C ALA A 51 3.91 13.11 -16.88
N ASP A 52 4.58 12.41 -15.97
CA ASP A 52 4.97 11.02 -16.14
C ASP A 52 3.75 10.11 -15.94
N ALA A 53 3.61 9.10 -16.79
CA ALA A 53 2.55 8.10 -16.67
C ALA A 53 2.68 7.30 -15.36
N ALA A 54 3.88 7.19 -14.79
CA ALA A 54 4.15 6.52 -13.53
C ALA A 54 3.77 7.36 -12.28
N PHE A 55 3.38 8.62 -12.46
CA PHE A 55 3.02 9.50 -11.33
C PHE A 55 1.82 8.98 -10.54
N ILE A 56 0.86 8.36 -11.21
CA ILE A 56 -0.26 7.67 -10.57
C ILE A 56 0.10 6.18 -10.48
N VAL A 57 0.37 5.73 -9.27
CA VAL A 57 0.73 4.33 -8.98
C VAL A 57 -0.51 3.46 -8.88
N ASP A 58 -1.57 3.99 -8.28
CA ASP A 58 -2.81 3.25 -8.05
C ASP A 58 -4.01 4.19 -7.90
N HIS A 59 -5.19 3.64 -8.11
CA HIS A 59 -6.48 4.32 -8.00
C HIS A 59 -7.56 3.37 -7.49
N VAL A 60 -8.28 3.80 -6.45
CA VAL A 60 -9.40 3.05 -5.87
C VAL A 60 -10.63 3.95 -5.83
N GLY A 61 -11.71 3.49 -6.46
CA GLY A 61 -13.01 4.14 -6.42
C GLY A 61 -13.81 3.81 -5.15
N GLY A 62 -14.79 4.65 -4.84
CA GLY A 62 -15.70 4.52 -3.71
C GLY A 62 -15.11 4.92 -2.34
N CYS A 63 -13.90 5.47 -2.30
CA CYS A 63 -13.17 5.76 -1.05
C CYS A 63 -12.26 6.99 -1.14
N GLY A 64 -11.54 7.28 -0.05
CA GLY A 64 -10.47 8.29 -0.03
C GLY A 64 -10.72 9.45 0.93
N SER A 65 -11.78 9.38 1.73
CA SER A 65 -12.05 10.40 2.75
C SER A 65 -11.15 10.17 3.97
N SER A 66 -10.48 11.23 4.43
CA SER A 66 -9.64 11.24 5.63
C SER A 66 -8.62 10.09 5.70
N PRO A 67 -7.69 9.99 4.73
CA PRO A 67 -6.64 8.99 4.82
C PRO A 67 -5.82 9.18 6.09
N ALA A 68 -5.41 8.07 6.70
CA ALA A 68 -4.55 8.03 7.86
C ALA A 68 -3.62 6.83 7.77
N VAL A 69 -2.43 6.92 8.33
CA VAL A 69 -1.55 5.76 8.51
C VAL A 69 -1.50 5.44 10.00
N ALA A 70 -1.83 4.20 10.34
CA ALA A 70 -1.79 3.68 11.71
C ALA A 70 -1.21 2.27 11.67
N ASP A 71 -0.23 1.99 12.54
CA ASP A 71 0.48 0.70 12.63
C ASP A 71 0.99 0.18 11.28
N GLY A 72 1.49 1.10 10.44
CA GLY A 72 1.99 0.75 9.11
C GLY A 72 0.90 0.28 8.15
N VAL A 73 -0.37 0.61 8.41
CA VAL A 73 -1.50 0.36 7.51
C VAL A 73 -2.06 1.71 7.06
N LEU A 74 -2.23 1.88 5.75
CA LEU A 74 -2.94 3.03 5.22
C LEU A 74 -4.44 2.75 5.31
N LEU A 75 -5.18 3.67 5.91
CA LEU A 75 -6.61 3.59 6.11
C LEU A 75 -7.29 4.75 5.41
N ALA A 76 -8.43 4.54 4.78
CA ALA A 76 -9.31 5.63 4.36
C ALA A 76 -10.78 5.24 4.52
N SER A 77 -11.63 6.22 4.73
CA SER A 77 -13.09 6.00 4.73
C SER A 77 -13.66 6.10 3.31
N GLY A 78 -14.68 5.29 3.05
CA GLY A 78 -15.43 5.26 1.80
C GLY A 78 -16.89 4.91 2.01
N ALA A 79 -17.64 4.75 0.92
CA ALA A 79 -19.07 4.47 0.95
C ALA A 79 -19.41 3.15 1.70
N SER A 80 -18.48 2.21 1.72
CA SER A 80 -18.60 0.92 2.41
C SER A 80 -18.02 0.90 3.83
N GLY A 81 -17.59 2.05 4.37
CA GLY A 81 -16.98 2.15 5.69
C GLY A 81 -15.47 2.40 5.65
N LEU A 82 -14.75 1.92 6.66
CA LEU A 82 -13.29 2.03 6.75
C LEU A 82 -12.62 0.96 5.86
N ILE A 83 -11.68 1.39 5.02
CA ILE A 83 -10.93 0.55 4.10
C ILE A 83 -9.46 0.60 4.50
N ALA A 84 -8.83 -0.56 4.59
CA ALA A 84 -7.40 -0.70 4.76
C ALA A 84 -6.74 -0.99 3.40
N PHE A 85 -5.68 -0.26 3.10
CA PHE A 85 -4.83 -0.44 1.93
C PHE A 85 -3.52 -1.07 2.37
N ALA A 86 -3.02 -1.98 1.54
CA ALA A 86 -1.71 -2.58 1.72
C ALA A 86 -0.61 -1.51 1.70
N THR A 87 0.35 -1.58 2.61
CA THR A 87 1.52 -0.69 2.63
C THR A 87 2.73 -1.31 1.95
N ARG A 88 3.78 -0.51 1.77
CA ARG A 88 5.07 -1.03 1.30
C ARG A 88 5.60 -2.02 2.34
N GLY A 89 5.86 -3.26 1.89
CA GLY A 89 6.15 -4.39 2.76
C GLY A 89 4.94 -5.24 3.15
N ASP A 90 3.75 -5.03 2.59
CA ASP A 90 2.63 -6.01 2.66
C ASP A 90 2.68 -7.03 1.52
N VAL A 91 3.76 -7.03 0.72
CA VAL A 91 4.01 -8.09 -0.24
C VAL A 91 4.45 -9.32 0.53
N CYS A 92 3.67 -10.41 0.43
CA CYS A 92 4.06 -11.68 1.02
C CYS A 92 5.46 -12.07 0.49
N GLY A 93 6.35 -12.41 1.41
CA GLY A 93 7.74 -12.78 1.14
C GLY A 93 8.74 -11.62 1.14
N ASP A 94 8.31 -10.35 1.19
CA ASP A 94 9.19 -9.16 1.24
C ASP A 94 9.75 -8.91 2.65
N ALA A 95 10.51 -9.88 3.16
CA ALA A 95 11.04 -9.90 4.52
C ALA A 95 12.49 -9.42 4.60
N GLY A 96 13.24 -9.46 3.50
CA GLY A 96 14.67 -9.15 3.51
C GLY A 96 14.97 -7.67 3.31
N SER A 97 14.25 -7.04 2.38
CA SER A 97 14.34 -5.62 2.12
C SER A 97 12.95 -5.08 1.82
N PRO A 98 12.15 -4.72 2.86
CA PRO A 98 10.73 -4.32 2.74
C PRO A 98 10.55 -3.07 1.88
N ASP A 99 10.69 -3.25 0.57
CA ASP A 99 10.71 -2.24 -0.46
C ASP A 99 9.46 -2.34 -1.35
N GLY A 100 8.54 -3.26 -1.00
CA GLY A 100 7.29 -3.54 -1.66
C GLY A 100 7.45 -4.52 -2.82
N ARG A 101 8.52 -5.32 -2.86
CA ARG A 101 8.76 -6.31 -3.92
C ARG A 101 9.29 -7.60 -3.31
N LEU A 102 8.72 -8.73 -3.71
CA LEU A 102 9.33 -10.02 -3.46
C LEU A 102 10.39 -10.29 -4.54
N THR A 103 11.65 -10.42 -4.13
CA THR A 103 12.79 -10.70 -4.99
C THR A 103 13.63 -11.86 -4.45
N ILE A 104 14.62 -12.31 -5.23
CA ILE A 104 15.53 -13.37 -4.77
C ILE A 104 16.37 -12.94 -3.56
N ASP A 105 16.56 -11.64 -3.37
CA ASP A 105 17.30 -11.07 -2.25
C ASP A 105 16.55 -11.24 -0.91
N ASP A 106 15.25 -11.54 -0.95
CA ASP A 106 14.43 -11.83 0.24
C ASP A 106 14.55 -13.29 0.71
N ALA A 107 14.98 -14.20 -0.16
CA ALA A 107 15.07 -15.63 0.14
C ALA A 107 16.01 -15.97 1.33
N PRO A 108 17.19 -15.34 1.49
CA PRO A 108 18.03 -15.55 2.67
C PRO A 108 17.33 -15.14 3.97
N CYS A 109 16.55 -14.07 3.95
CA CYS A 109 15.84 -13.58 5.14
C CYS A 109 14.64 -14.47 5.47
N PHE A 110 13.86 -14.90 4.47
CA PHE A 110 12.83 -15.92 4.65
C PHE A 110 13.41 -17.21 5.26
N ALA A 111 14.52 -17.72 4.72
CA ALA A 111 15.19 -18.91 5.25
C ALA A 111 15.70 -18.71 6.69
N ALA A 112 16.24 -17.54 7.01
CA ALA A 112 16.70 -17.23 8.37
C ALA A 112 15.53 -17.19 9.37
N LEU A 113 14.38 -16.62 9.00
CA LEU A 113 13.18 -16.60 9.84
C LEU A 113 12.65 -18.02 10.09
N LEU A 114 12.60 -18.84 9.02
CA LEU A 114 12.18 -20.24 9.07
C LEU A 114 13.05 -21.09 10.01
N VAL A 115 14.38 -20.90 9.95
CA VAL A 115 15.34 -21.69 10.74
C VAL A 115 15.41 -21.23 12.20
N ASN A 116 15.36 -19.91 12.44
CA ASN A 116 15.50 -19.37 13.79
C ASN A 116 14.19 -19.45 14.60
N GLY A 117 13.04 -19.62 13.93
CA GLY A 117 11.73 -19.77 14.57
C GLY A 117 11.29 -18.54 15.39
N ASN A 118 11.95 -17.40 15.19
CA ASN A 118 11.70 -16.16 15.93
C ASN A 118 11.06 -15.11 15.01
N ALA A 119 9.94 -15.50 14.40
CA ALA A 119 9.14 -14.61 13.57
C ALA A 119 8.36 -13.64 14.47
N SER A 120 8.55 -12.34 14.27
CA SER A 120 7.65 -11.34 14.83
C SER A 120 6.25 -11.45 14.19
N PRO A 121 5.20 -10.84 14.78
CA PRO A 121 3.89 -10.79 14.14
C PRO A 121 3.91 -10.18 12.72
N THR A 122 4.84 -9.25 12.46
CA THR A 122 5.04 -8.68 11.12
C THR A 122 5.65 -9.71 10.16
N ASP A 123 6.60 -10.51 10.64
CA ASP A 123 7.21 -11.57 9.83
C ASP A 123 6.19 -12.65 9.48
N LEU A 124 5.33 -13.04 10.45
CA LEU A 124 4.24 -13.98 10.21
C LEU A 124 3.28 -13.46 9.14
N ARG A 125 2.85 -12.20 9.22
CA ARG A 125 1.98 -11.60 8.19
C ARG A 125 2.58 -11.64 6.78
N ARG A 126 3.90 -11.59 6.65
CA ARG A 126 4.59 -11.59 5.35
C ARG A 126 4.96 -12.98 4.87
N CYS A 127 5.28 -13.89 5.78
CA CYS A 127 5.95 -15.15 5.45
C CYS A 127 5.08 -16.39 5.70
N ASP A 128 3.95 -16.26 6.38
CA ASP A 128 2.96 -17.33 6.54
C ASP A 128 2.09 -17.42 5.28
N PHE A 129 2.58 -18.15 4.28
CA PHE A 129 1.94 -18.29 2.97
C PHE A 129 0.75 -19.24 3.00
N ASN A 130 0.63 -20.08 4.02
CA ASN A 130 -0.49 -21.01 4.18
C ASN A 130 -1.56 -20.52 5.18
N GLU A 131 -1.32 -19.37 5.82
CA GLU A 131 -2.20 -18.66 6.74
C GLU A 131 -2.61 -19.46 8.00
N ASP A 132 -1.73 -20.34 8.50
CA ASP A 132 -2.03 -21.13 9.71
C ASP A 132 -1.52 -20.52 11.02
N GLY A 133 -0.91 -19.33 10.94
CA GLY A 133 -0.37 -18.57 12.05
C GLY A 133 1.03 -19.00 12.46
N VAL A 134 1.70 -19.89 11.70
CA VAL A 134 3.03 -20.40 12.01
C VAL A 134 3.91 -20.37 10.77
N LEU A 135 5.03 -19.63 10.84
CA LEU A 135 6.07 -19.72 9.81
C LEU A 135 6.84 -21.03 9.94
N ASP A 136 6.61 -21.96 9.01
CA ASP A 136 7.34 -23.23 8.94
C ASP A 136 7.54 -23.76 7.50
N SER A 137 8.07 -24.98 7.38
CA SER A 137 8.38 -25.58 6.07
C SER A 137 7.20 -25.66 5.09
N ARG A 138 5.95 -25.57 5.57
CA ARG A 138 4.73 -25.57 4.75
C ARG A 138 4.57 -24.28 3.95
N ASP A 139 5.19 -23.18 4.39
CA ASP A 139 5.17 -21.89 3.69
C ASP A 139 6.12 -21.82 2.50
N VAL A 140 7.12 -22.71 2.44
CA VAL A 140 8.18 -22.69 1.42
C VAL A 140 7.59 -22.78 0.01
N ALA A 141 6.57 -23.61 -0.19
CA ALA A 141 5.96 -23.77 -1.51
C ALA A 141 5.26 -22.49 -1.98
N GLY A 142 4.54 -21.81 -1.08
CA GLY A 142 3.88 -20.53 -1.38
C GLY A 142 4.88 -19.42 -1.64
N PHE A 143 5.95 -19.35 -0.84
CA PHE A 143 7.05 -18.39 -1.06
C PHE A 143 7.69 -18.56 -2.43
N VAL A 144 8.01 -19.80 -2.82
CA VAL A 144 8.62 -20.08 -4.14
C VAL A 144 7.66 -19.71 -5.27
N ALA A 145 6.38 -20.08 -5.16
CA ALA A 145 5.37 -19.74 -6.18
C ALA A 145 5.25 -18.22 -6.37
N ALA A 146 5.17 -17.46 -5.27
CA ALA A 146 5.12 -16.01 -5.32
C ALA A 146 6.40 -15.38 -5.90
N LEU A 147 7.56 -15.99 -5.65
CA LEU A 147 8.85 -15.51 -6.16
C LEU A 147 9.01 -15.74 -7.67
N VAL A 148 8.49 -16.85 -8.20
CA VAL A 148 8.63 -17.20 -9.63
C VAL A 148 7.49 -16.69 -10.51
N GLY A 149 6.39 -16.23 -9.91
CA GLY A 149 5.26 -15.58 -10.59
C GLY A 149 4.24 -16.54 -11.22
N ASP A 150 3.94 -17.65 -10.55
CA ASP A 150 2.89 -18.60 -10.95
C ASP A 150 1.48 -18.18 -10.47
#